data_AF-A0A2E9CNX6-F1
#
_entry.id   AF-A0A2E9CNX6-F1
#
_cell.length_a   1.000
_cell.length_b   1.000
_cell.length_c   1.000
_cell.angle_alpha   90.00
_cell.angle_beta   90.00
_cell.angle_gamma   90.00
#
_symmetry.space_group_name_H-M   'P 1'
#
loop_
_entity.id
_entity.type
_entity.pdbx_description
1 polymer ?
#
loop_
_entity_poly.entity_id
_entity_poly.type
_entity_poly.pdbx_seq_one_letter_code
_entity_poly.pdbx_strand_id
1 'polypeptide(L)'
;MTAHIPPESIVPSQEAADLIVALQRCLSNVHARQEDAAVLDGTGEGHLAALSRYIEARRARATLLGPNLFSDPAWDILLLLYQSGLNGRALTLEQLSEQSRLSMSVIVGQVGVLERRGLLEEHQTSPNSRRRRAVRLSPLAVDAMSSWSSLAFDANG
;
A
#
# COMPACT_ATOMS: atom_id res chain seq x y z
N MET A 1 14.32 39.76 9.21
CA MET A 1 14.89 38.57 9.87
C MET A 1 13.89 37.42 9.74
N THR A 2 13.94 36.69 8.64
CA THR A 2 13.14 35.49 8.44
C THR A 2 13.87 34.34 9.14
N ALA A 3 13.30 33.84 10.24
CA ALA A 3 13.83 32.66 10.90
C ALA A 3 13.70 31.47 9.94
N HIS A 4 14.84 30.95 9.49
CA HIS A 4 14.90 29.69 8.77
C HIS A 4 14.62 28.58 9.79
N ILE A 5 13.38 28.12 9.86
CA ILE A 5 13.02 26.91 10.60
C ILE A 5 13.60 25.74 9.79
N PRO A 6 14.45 24.87 10.37
CA PRO A 6 14.92 23.67 9.69
C PRO A 6 13.73 22.73 9.44
N PRO A 7 13.71 21.93 8.36
CA PRO A 7 12.68 20.92 8.20
C PRO A 7 12.78 19.96 9.40
N GLU A 8 11.71 19.85 10.18
CA GLU A 8 11.60 18.87 11.25
C GLU A 8 11.92 17.51 10.67
N SER A 9 12.98 16.86 11.15
CA SER A 9 13.23 15.46 10.86
C SER A 9 11.99 14.71 11.33
N ILE A 10 11.24 14.10 10.40
CA ILE A 10 10.12 13.23 10.72
C ILE A 10 10.74 11.99 11.36
N VAL A 11 10.98 12.05 12.67
CA VAL A 11 11.40 10.90 13.45
C VAL A 11 10.23 9.92 13.40
N PRO A 12 10.41 8.69 12.90
CA PRO A 12 9.35 7.71 12.84
C PRO A 12 8.83 7.44 14.27
N SER A 13 7.51 7.34 14.42
CA SER A 13 6.90 7.04 15.71
C SER A 13 7.40 5.69 16.25
N GLN A 14 7.40 5.49 17.57
CA GLN A 14 7.81 4.21 18.16
C GLN A 14 6.97 3.05 17.62
N GLU A 15 5.66 3.24 17.42
CA GLU A 15 4.78 2.25 16.78
C GLU A 15 5.21 1.94 15.33
N ALA A 16 5.68 2.94 14.58
CA ALA A 16 6.26 2.74 13.25
C ALA A 16 7.53 1.92 13.31
N ALA A 17 8.45 2.25 14.23
CA ALA A 17 9.70 1.54 14.39
C ALA A 17 9.46 0.08 14.77
N ASP A 18 8.56 -0.18 15.71
CA ASP A 18 8.20 -1.53 16.16
C ASP A 18 7.56 -2.35 15.03
N LEU A 19 6.65 -1.73 14.25
CA LEU A 19 6.04 -2.40 13.11
C LEU A 19 7.05 -2.66 11.99
N ILE A 20 7.94 -1.71 11.69
CA ILE A 20 9.01 -1.88 10.71
C ILE A 20 9.88 -3.07 11.09
N VAL A 21 10.29 -3.17 12.36
CA VAL A 21 11.09 -4.30 12.85
C VAL A 21 10.32 -5.62 12.77
N ALA A 22 9.03 -5.62 13.13
CA ALA A 22 8.19 -6.81 13.04
C ALA A 22 7.99 -7.26 11.58
N LEU A 23 7.78 -6.32 10.66
CA LEU A 23 7.64 -6.57 9.23
C LEU A 23 8.95 -7.08 8.64
N GLN A 24 10.09 -6.45 8.96
CA GLN A 24 11.41 -6.92 8.54
C GLN A 24 11.64 -8.37 8.98
N ARG A 25 11.31 -8.71 10.23
CA ARG A 25 11.42 -10.09 10.74
C ARG A 25 10.48 -11.05 10.01
N CYS A 26 9.24 -10.65 9.77
CA CYS A 26 8.26 -11.46 9.05
C CYS A 26 8.71 -11.69 7.60
N LEU A 27 9.19 -10.65 6.93
CA LEU A 27 9.74 -10.69 5.58
C LEU A 27 10.98 -11.57 5.50
N SER A 28 11.91 -11.46 6.44
CA SER A 28 13.05 -12.39 6.51
C SER A 28 12.60 -13.83 6.63
N ASN A 29 11.55 -14.12 7.40
CA ASN A 29 11.00 -15.47 7.51
C ASN A 29 10.26 -15.93 6.25
N VAL A 30 9.55 -15.04 5.56
CA VAL A 30 8.85 -15.37 4.30
C VAL A 30 9.84 -15.55 3.17
N HIS A 31 10.84 -14.66 3.04
CA HIS A 31 11.93 -14.79 2.07
C HIS A 31 12.77 -16.04 2.32
N ALA A 32 13.08 -16.40 3.57
CA ALA A 32 13.75 -17.66 3.90
C ALA A 32 12.92 -18.90 3.48
N ARG A 33 11.58 -18.79 3.38
CA ARG A 33 10.71 -19.84 2.82
C ARG A 33 10.65 -19.79 1.29
N GLN A 34 10.92 -18.63 0.67
CA GLN A 34 10.90 -18.44 -0.78
C GLN A 34 12.27 -18.69 -1.44
N GLU A 35 13.39 -18.60 -0.75
CA GLU A 35 14.72 -18.94 -1.30
C GLU A 35 14.83 -20.41 -1.75
N ASP A 36 13.95 -21.29 -1.25
CA ASP A 36 13.79 -22.68 -1.75
C ASP A 36 12.99 -22.77 -3.07
N ALA A 37 12.29 -21.71 -3.50
CA ALA A 37 11.42 -21.67 -4.67
C ALA A 37 11.92 -20.62 -5.69
N ALA A 38 12.95 -21.00 -6.45
CA ALA A 38 13.65 -20.11 -7.38
C ALA A 38 12.81 -19.56 -8.56
N VAL A 39 13.11 -18.31 -8.92
CA VAL A 39 13.19 -17.66 -10.25
C VAL A 39 12.29 -18.23 -11.36
N LEU A 40 11.27 -17.47 -11.78
CA LEU A 40 10.76 -17.41 -13.16
C LEU A 40 10.20 -16.03 -13.51
N ASP A 41 10.81 -15.38 -14.50
CA ASP A 41 10.53 -14.04 -15.03
C ASP A 41 9.28 -13.96 -15.95
N GLY A 42 8.29 -14.82 -15.72
CA GLY A 42 6.99 -14.85 -16.44
C GLY A 42 5.78 -14.56 -15.55
N THR A 43 6.02 -14.25 -14.28
CA THR A 43 5.01 -14.17 -13.21
C THR A 43 4.29 -12.82 -13.16
N GLY A 44 4.94 -11.71 -13.52
CA GLY A 44 4.43 -10.35 -13.31
C GLY A 44 3.07 -10.03 -13.93
N GLU A 45 2.82 -10.40 -15.19
CA GLU A 45 1.53 -10.17 -15.85
C GLU A 45 0.41 -11.04 -15.25
N GLY A 46 0.72 -12.30 -14.91
CA GLY A 46 -0.21 -13.21 -14.23
C GLY A 46 -0.59 -12.72 -12.83
N HIS A 47 0.38 -12.16 -12.11
CA HIS A 47 0.17 -11.59 -10.77
C HIS A 47 -0.73 -10.36 -10.79
N LEU A 48 -0.51 -9.44 -11.73
CA LEU A 48 -1.35 -8.24 -11.86
C LEU A 48 -2.81 -8.62 -12.21
N ALA A 49 -3.00 -9.62 -13.09
CA ALA A 49 -4.31 -10.14 -13.42
C ALA A 49 -4.99 -10.83 -12.21
N ALA A 50 -4.25 -11.63 -11.44
CA ALA A 50 -4.74 -12.27 -10.22
C ALA A 50 -5.14 -11.24 -9.15
N LEU A 51 -4.30 -10.23 -8.91
CA LEU A 51 -4.59 -9.11 -8.01
C LEU A 51 -5.85 -8.36 -8.42
N SER A 52 -5.97 -8.04 -9.71
CA SER A 52 -7.15 -7.33 -10.24
C SER A 52 -8.43 -8.14 -10.04
N ARG A 53 -8.38 -9.45 -10.33
CA ARG A 53 -9.50 -10.38 -10.09
C ARG A 53 -9.85 -10.48 -8.60
N TYR A 54 -8.85 -10.48 -7.71
CA TYR A 54 -9.08 -10.48 -6.26
C TYR A 54 -9.79 -9.20 -5.80
N ILE A 55 -9.36 -8.03 -6.27
CA ILE A 55 -10.01 -6.74 -5.95
C ILE A 55 -11.46 -6.74 -6.44
N GLU A 56 -11.73 -7.21 -7.67
CA GLU A 56 -13.08 -7.29 -8.20
C GLU A 56 -13.96 -8.30 -7.42
N ALA A 57 -13.42 -9.46 -7.05
CA ALA A 57 -14.12 -10.42 -6.20
C ALA A 57 -14.48 -9.82 -4.83
N ARG A 58 -13.58 -9.03 -4.23
CA ARG A 58 -13.88 -8.31 -2.98
C ARG A 58 -15.03 -7.32 -3.14
N ARG A 59 -15.04 -6.55 -4.22
CA ARG A 59 -16.10 -5.57 -4.54
C ARG A 59 -17.44 -6.25 -4.80
N ALA A 60 -17.43 -7.39 -5.48
CA ALA A 60 -18.63 -8.17 -5.77
C ALA A 60 -19.38 -8.62 -4.51
N ARG A 61 -18.69 -8.82 -3.38
CA ARG A 61 -19.33 -9.17 -2.09
C ARG A 61 -20.39 -8.15 -1.68
N ALA A 62 -20.13 -6.86 -1.87
CA ALA A 62 -21.10 -5.80 -1.54
C ALA A 62 -22.31 -5.82 -2.47
N THR A 63 -22.11 -6.15 -3.75
CA THR A 63 -23.21 -6.29 -4.72
C THR A 63 -24.09 -7.51 -4.43
N LEU A 64 -23.46 -8.63 -4.03
CA LEU A 64 -24.15 -9.91 -3.83
C LEU A 64 -24.83 -10.02 -2.46
N LEU A 65 -24.20 -9.49 -1.41
CA LEU A 65 -24.63 -9.68 -0.01
C LEU A 65 -25.14 -8.39 0.63
N GLY A 66 -25.07 -7.26 -0.08
CA GLY A 66 -25.48 -5.95 0.41
C GLY A 66 -24.30 -5.04 0.79
N PRO A 67 -24.48 -3.71 0.67
CA PRO A 67 -23.42 -2.75 0.97
C PRO A 67 -23.12 -2.67 2.48
N ASN A 68 -21.98 -2.08 2.83
CA ASN A 68 -21.56 -1.78 4.21
C ASN A 68 -21.34 -2.97 5.16
N LEU A 69 -21.37 -4.22 4.66
CA LEU A 69 -21.05 -5.42 5.46
C LEU A 69 -19.56 -5.73 5.52
N PHE A 70 -18.81 -5.35 4.50
CA PHE A 70 -17.38 -5.63 4.38
C PHE A 70 -16.66 -4.30 4.23
N SER A 71 -15.84 -3.97 5.23
CA SER A 71 -14.99 -2.77 5.18
C SER A 71 -13.66 -3.10 5.82
N ASP A 72 -12.59 -2.97 5.05
CA ASP A 72 -11.23 -2.87 5.56
C ASP A 72 -10.52 -1.72 4.82
N PRO A 73 -10.80 -0.47 5.22
CA PRO A 73 -10.34 0.70 4.48
C PRO A 73 -8.82 0.80 4.37
N ALA A 74 -8.10 0.35 5.40
CA ALA A 74 -6.64 0.32 5.39
C ALA A 74 -6.14 -0.65 4.31
N TRP A 75 -6.70 -1.87 4.28
CA TRP A 75 -6.34 -2.87 3.29
C TRP A 75 -6.72 -2.46 1.87
N ASP A 76 -7.89 -1.86 1.68
CA ASP A 76 -8.32 -1.39 0.36
C ASP A 76 -7.38 -0.28 -0.19
N ILE A 77 -6.89 0.61 0.68
CA ILE A 77 -5.87 1.62 0.31
C ILE A 77 -4.53 0.95 -0.05
N LEU A 78 -4.08 -0.03 0.73
CA LEU A 78 -2.84 -0.77 0.46
C LEU A 78 -2.90 -1.49 -0.91
N LEU A 79 -4.02 -2.16 -1.22
CA LEU A 79 -4.24 -2.83 -2.50
C LEU A 79 -4.23 -1.84 -3.68
N LEU A 80 -4.91 -0.69 -3.55
CA LEU A 80 -4.95 0.34 -4.59
C LEU A 80 -3.55 0.92 -4.86
N LEU A 81 -2.82 1.26 -3.80
CA LEU A 81 -1.47 1.79 -3.94
C LEU A 81 -0.48 0.75 -4.44
N TYR A 82 -0.63 -0.51 -4.07
CA TYR A 82 0.16 -1.61 -4.62
C TYR A 82 -0.09 -1.78 -6.12
N GLN A 83 -1.36 -1.90 -6.54
CA GLN A 83 -1.72 -2.02 -7.96
C GLN A 83 -1.27 -0.81 -8.79
N SER A 84 -1.38 0.41 -8.25
CA SER A 84 -0.88 1.63 -8.90
C SER A 84 0.66 1.65 -8.98
N GLY A 85 1.32 1.22 -7.91
CA GLY A 85 2.78 1.13 -7.81
C GLY A 85 3.41 0.15 -8.79
N LEU A 86 2.74 -0.97 -9.08
CA LEU A 86 3.14 -1.90 -10.15
C LEU A 86 3.18 -1.24 -11.55
N ASN A 87 2.45 -0.14 -11.73
CA ASN A 87 2.47 0.68 -12.94
C ASN A 87 3.37 1.93 -12.82
N GLY A 88 4.19 2.01 -11.75
CA GLY A 88 5.05 3.16 -11.47
C GLY A 88 4.30 4.44 -11.10
N ARG A 89 3.06 4.33 -10.61
CA ARG A 89 2.19 5.49 -10.31
C ARG A 89 1.99 5.66 -8.81
N ALA A 90 1.98 6.92 -8.37
CA ALA A 90 1.44 7.34 -7.08
C ALA A 90 0.01 7.85 -7.25
N LEU A 91 -0.78 7.87 -6.17
CA LEU A 91 -2.16 8.35 -6.19
C LEU A 91 -2.33 9.57 -5.27
N THR A 92 -3.09 10.58 -5.71
CA THR A 92 -3.53 11.66 -4.82
C THR A 92 -4.62 11.18 -3.86
N LEU A 93 -4.84 11.92 -2.77
CA LEU A 93 -5.92 11.61 -1.83
C LEU A 93 -7.30 11.63 -2.51
N GLU A 94 -7.52 12.51 -3.48
CA GLU A 94 -8.75 12.53 -4.27
C GLU A 94 -8.91 11.28 -5.12
N GLN A 95 -7.84 10.83 -5.79
CA GLN A 95 -7.86 9.59 -6.57
C GLN A 95 -8.11 8.37 -5.67
N LEU A 96 -7.52 8.34 -4.47
CA LEU A 96 -7.79 7.28 -3.49
C LEU A 96 -9.26 7.27 -3.07
N SER A 97 -9.84 8.43 -2.76
CA SER A 97 -11.26 8.55 -2.39
C SER A 97 -12.17 8.05 -3.51
N GLU A 98 -11.90 8.46 -4.75
CA GLU A 98 -12.66 8.04 -5.92
C GLU A 98 -12.57 6.52 -6.16
N GLN A 99 -11.37 5.95 -6.19
CA GLN A 99 -11.15 4.55 -6.53
C GLN A 99 -11.58 3.57 -5.43
N SER A 100 -11.46 3.97 -4.15
CA SER A 100 -11.91 3.18 -3.01
C SER A 100 -13.40 3.36 -2.70
N ARG A 101 -14.03 4.41 -3.24
CA ARG A 101 -15.40 4.85 -2.89
C ARG A 101 -15.56 5.22 -1.41
N LEU A 102 -14.46 5.57 -0.74
CA LEU A 102 -14.44 6.05 0.65
C LEU A 102 -14.55 7.58 0.67
N SER A 103 -15.16 8.12 1.72
CA SER A 103 -15.19 9.58 1.91
C SER A 103 -13.80 10.15 2.14
N MET A 104 -13.58 11.42 1.76
CA MET A 104 -12.28 12.08 1.96
C MET A 104 -11.81 12.05 3.42
N SER A 105 -12.73 12.18 4.38
CA SER A 105 -12.41 12.10 5.81
C SER A 105 -11.87 10.72 6.20
N VAL A 106 -12.47 9.64 5.67
CA VAL A 106 -11.97 8.27 5.89
C VAL A 106 -10.59 8.08 5.26
N ILE A 107 -10.39 8.58 4.03
CA ILE A 107 -9.08 8.52 3.35
C ILE A 107 -8.01 9.21 4.18
N VAL A 108 -8.24 10.46 4.59
CA VAL A 108 -7.26 11.23 5.39
C VAL A 108 -6.95 10.51 6.70
N GLY A 109 -7.97 9.99 7.39
CA GLY A 109 -7.79 9.24 8.63
C GLY A 109 -6.92 7.99 8.45
N GLN A 110 -7.24 7.17 7.44
CA GLN A 110 -6.53 5.91 7.18
C GLN A 110 -5.12 6.13 6.64
N VAL A 111 -4.93 7.09 5.72
CA VAL A 111 -3.61 7.47 5.24
C VAL A 111 -2.73 7.93 6.40
N GLY A 112 -3.26 8.75 7.30
CA GLY A 112 -2.52 9.16 8.50
C GLY A 112 -2.13 7.99 9.42
N VAL A 113 -3.01 6.98 9.58
CA VAL A 113 -2.68 5.76 10.33
C VAL A 113 -1.55 4.98 9.64
N LEU A 114 -1.64 4.77 8.33
CA LEU A 114 -0.66 4.00 7.56
C LEU A 114 0.70 4.72 7.47
N GLU A 115 0.71 6.05 7.39
CA GLU A 115 1.92 6.87 7.42
C GLU A 115 2.62 6.82 8.79
N ARG A 116 1.86 6.96 9.89
CA ARG A 116 2.43 6.82 11.24
C ARG A 116 3.05 5.45 11.50
N ARG A 117 2.63 4.45 10.72
CA ARG A 117 3.14 3.07 10.72
C ARG A 117 4.30 2.83 9.73
N GLY A 118 4.72 3.86 8.98
CA GLY A 118 5.80 3.75 7.99
C GLY A 118 5.44 2.94 6.74
N LEU A 119 4.14 2.72 6.49
CA LEU A 119 3.67 1.94 5.34
C LEU A 119 3.51 2.78 4.08
N LEU A 120 3.30 4.09 4.24
CA LEU A 120 3.15 5.03 3.13
C LEU A 120 4.21 6.11 3.18
N GLU A 121 4.56 6.61 2.00
CA GLU A 121 5.43 7.76 1.81
C GLU A 121 4.75 8.80 0.92
N GLU A 122 5.01 10.07 1.21
CA GLU A 122 4.58 11.17 0.35
C GLU A 122 5.39 11.19 -0.95
N HIS A 123 4.69 11.32 -2.08
CA HIS A 123 5.28 11.42 -3.41
C HIS A 123 5.09 12.84 -3.95
N GLN A 124 6.11 13.69 -3.79
CA GLN A 124 6.08 15.06 -4.31
C GLN A 124 6.37 15.08 -5.81
N THR A 125 5.49 15.68 -6.61
CA THR A 125 5.63 15.72 -8.07
C THR A 125 6.37 16.96 -8.59
N SER A 126 6.53 18.01 -7.77
CA SER A 126 7.35 19.20 -8.08
C SER A 126 7.49 20.13 -6.86
N PRO A 127 8.67 20.74 -6.59
CA PRO A 127 8.88 21.67 -5.47
C PRO A 127 8.00 22.93 -5.50
N ASN A 128 7.62 23.39 -6.70
CA ASN A 128 6.89 24.64 -6.89
C ASN A 128 5.39 24.47 -7.08
N SER A 129 4.92 23.23 -7.03
CA SER A 129 3.52 22.98 -7.21
C SER A 129 2.88 22.69 -5.87
N ARG A 130 1.92 23.54 -5.50
CA ARG A 130 0.82 23.29 -4.55
C ARG A 130 -0.07 22.10 -4.98
N ARG A 131 0.49 21.15 -5.76
CA ARG A 131 -0.19 20.04 -6.42
C ARG A 131 -0.40 18.96 -5.38
N ARG A 132 -1.68 18.76 -5.10
CA ARG A 132 -2.34 17.55 -4.57
C ARG A 132 -1.37 16.51 -4.04
N ARG A 133 -1.30 16.42 -2.72
CA ARG A 133 -0.54 15.41 -1.98
C ARG A 133 -0.79 14.03 -2.57
N ALA A 134 0.22 13.47 -3.21
CA ALA A 134 0.22 12.10 -3.69
C ALA A 134 0.96 11.20 -2.70
N VAL A 135 0.51 9.97 -2.59
CA VAL A 135 1.08 8.97 -1.69
C VAL A 135 1.35 7.68 -2.46
N ARG A 136 2.32 6.93 -1.97
CA ARG A 136 2.69 5.59 -2.45
C ARG A 136 3.05 4.71 -1.26
N LEU A 137 3.17 3.41 -1.49
CA LEU A 137 3.75 2.50 -0.50
C LEU A 137 5.22 2.85 -0.25
N SER A 138 5.68 2.70 0.99
CA SER A 138 7.11 2.67 1.30
C SER A 138 7.76 1.41 0.70
N PRO A 139 9.09 1.38 0.46
CA PRO A 139 9.77 0.19 -0.04
C PRO A 139 9.46 -1.07 0.77
N LEU A 140 9.47 -0.97 2.10
CA LEU A 140 9.14 -2.08 2.99
C LEU A 140 7.68 -2.57 2.80
N ALA A 141 6.74 -1.64 2.60
CA ALA A 141 5.36 -2.00 2.35
C ALA A 141 5.18 -2.61 0.96
N VAL A 142 5.96 -2.21 -0.05
CA VAL A 142 6.00 -2.87 -1.36
C VAL A 142 6.46 -4.32 -1.21
N ASP A 143 7.55 -4.56 -0.48
CA ASP A 143 8.07 -5.91 -0.23
C ASP A 143 7.05 -6.78 0.52
N ALA A 144 6.39 -6.23 1.53
CA ALA A 144 5.33 -6.90 2.29
C ALA A 144 4.12 -7.26 1.41
N MET A 145 3.66 -6.33 0.55
CA MET A 145 2.55 -6.58 -0.38
C MET A 145 2.94 -7.59 -1.46
N SER A 146 4.19 -7.54 -1.94
CA SER A 146 4.75 -8.52 -2.87
C SER A 146 4.73 -9.92 -2.28
N SER A 147 5.29 -10.07 -1.08
CA SER A 147 5.31 -11.33 -0.31
C SER A 147 3.89 -11.87 -0.08
N TRP A 148 2.97 -11.02 0.37
CA TRP A 148 1.57 -11.41 0.54
C TRP A 148 0.93 -11.86 -0.78
N SER A 149 1.17 -11.13 -1.87
CA SER A 149 0.56 -11.44 -3.17
C SER A 149 1.06 -12.76 -3.74
N SER A 150 2.35 -13.06 -3.60
CA SER A 150 2.90 -14.38 -3.92
C SER A 150 2.25 -15.45 -3.06
N LEU A 151 2.19 -15.29 -1.74
CA LEU A 151 1.49 -16.25 -0.87
C LEU A 151 0.00 -16.46 -1.23
N ALA A 152 -0.67 -15.40 -1.69
CA ALA A 152 -2.09 -15.42 -2.00
C ALA A 152 -2.41 -16.01 -3.39
N PHE A 153 -1.49 -15.87 -4.35
CA PHE A 153 -1.74 -16.19 -5.76
C PHE A 153 -0.81 -17.28 -6.31
N ASP A 154 0.41 -17.42 -5.77
CA ASP A 154 1.28 -18.57 -6.01
C ASP A 154 0.83 -19.72 -5.11
N ALA A 155 -0.34 -20.26 -5.45
CA ALA A 155 -0.60 -21.65 -5.11
C ALA A 155 0.45 -22.48 -5.85
N ASN A 156 1.24 -23.25 -5.10
CA ASN A 156 2.02 -24.38 -5.61
C ASN A 156 1.31 -25.02 -6.81
N GLY A 157 2.06 -25.23 -7.90
CA GLY A 157 1.57 -25.88 -9.13
C GLY A 157 0.89 -27.21 -8.92
#